data_AF-A0A1J7C5A3-F1
#
_entry.id   AF-A0A1J7C5A3-F1
#
_cell.length_a   1.000
_cell.length_b   1.000
_cell.length_c   1.000
_cell.angle_alpha   90.00
_cell.angle_beta   90.00
_cell.angle_gamma   90.00
#
_symmetry.space_group_name_H-M   'P 1'
#
loop_
_entity.id
_entity.type
_entity.pdbx_description
1 polymer ?
#
loop_
_entity_poly.entity_id
_entity_poly.type
_entity_poly.pdbx_seq_one_letter_code
_entity_poly.pdbx_strand_id
1 'polypeptide(L)'
;MLIGVGIVAMLGGFGMLALNYRPFAVPTDSMKPTVQPGDRVLADRVPGTSARRGDVVVIKDPTWGALPEVKRVVGVGGDRVSCCNKQGLLTVDGKPLKETYLAPRPLGDRTAHQQSALSKFAVTVPSGRLFLLGDNRLNSMDSAARLGDGKHGTVPVDAVVGRVEAVAWPSDRIGLLGGDRAGRAVFAAAGVPGAAKDAGGGAGPLVPALAVCVGGVALLLLTTLAGGVTAIAARSRERRGA
;
A
#
# COMPACT_ATOMS: atom_id res chain seq x y z
N MET A 1 -29.31 -16.17 18.42
CA MET A 1 -28.21 -16.60 17.52
C MET A 1 -27.52 -15.42 16.80
N LEU A 2 -28.22 -14.39 16.31
CA LEU A 2 -27.60 -13.30 15.53
C LEU A 2 -26.57 -12.45 16.30
N ILE A 3 -26.78 -12.18 17.59
CA ILE A 3 -25.79 -11.47 18.44
C ILE A 3 -24.46 -12.26 18.49
N GLY A 4 -24.53 -13.57 18.68
CA GLY A 4 -23.35 -14.43 18.70
C GLY A 4 -22.58 -14.40 17.37
N VAL A 5 -23.30 -14.44 16.25
CA VAL A 5 -22.69 -14.30 14.91
C VAL A 5 -22.03 -12.93 14.74
N GLY A 6 -22.67 -11.86 15.21
CA GLY A 6 -22.12 -10.51 15.14
C GLY A 6 -20.83 -10.34 15.93
N ILE A 7 -20.77 -10.87 17.16
CA ILE A 7 -19.57 -10.87 18.00
C ILE A 7 -18.45 -11.68 17.32
N VAL A 8 -18.74 -12.89 16.85
CA VAL A 8 -17.75 -13.75 16.20
C VAL A 8 -17.19 -13.09 14.94
N ALA A 9 -18.03 -12.48 14.12
CA ALA A 9 -17.59 -11.74 12.94
C ALA A 9 -16.71 -10.54 13.32
N MET A 10 -17.15 -9.72 14.29
CA MET A 10 -16.39 -8.54 14.74
C MET A 10 -15.02 -8.92 15.31
N LEU A 11 -14.98 -9.87 16.25
CA LEU A 11 -13.74 -10.33 16.86
C LEU A 11 -12.84 -11.08 15.88
N GLY A 12 -13.43 -11.87 14.98
CA GLY A 12 -12.70 -12.60 13.95
C GLY A 12 -12.02 -11.65 12.96
N GLY A 13 -12.76 -10.68 12.43
CA GLY A 13 -12.19 -9.66 11.54
C GLY A 13 -11.11 -8.82 12.25
N PHE A 14 -11.37 -8.41 13.51
CA PHE A 14 -10.38 -7.64 14.28
C PHE A 14 -9.12 -8.46 14.56
N GLY A 15 -9.28 -9.74 14.92
CA GLY A 15 -8.17 -10.68 15.12
C GLY A 15 -7.34 -10.84 13.84
N MET A 16 -7.98 -11.01 12.68
CA MET A 16 -7.27 -11.05 11.40
C MET A 16 -6.44 -9.79 11.15
N LEU A 17 -6.99 -8.61 11.43
CA LEU A 17 -6.27 -7.35 11.28
C LEU A 17 -5.11 -7.25 12.27
N ALA A 18 -5.34 -7.53 13.55
CA ALA A 18 -4.36 -7.39 14.62
C ALA A 18 -3.17 -8.37 14.47
N LEU A 19 -3.42 -9.57 13.96
CA LEU A 19 -2.39 -10.60 13.78
C LEU A 19 -1.54 -10.36 12.53
N ASN A 20 -2.17 -9.94 11.42
CA ASN A 20 -1.52 -9.84 10.12
C ASN A 20 -0.93 -8.46 9.85
N TYR A 21 -1.43 -7.39 10.45
CA TYR A 21 -0.94 -6.03 10.18
C TYR A 21 0.04 -5.54 11.24
N ARG A 22 0.91 -4.61 10.84
CA ARG A 22 1.69 -3.76 11.76
C ARG A 22 1.57 -2.30 11.35
N PRO A 23 1.38 -1.39 12.32
CA PRO A 23 1.52 0.03 12.06
C PRO A 23 3.01 0.40 11.97
N PHE A 24 3.36 1.24 11.00
CA PHE A 24 4.68 1.87 10.90
C PHE A 24 4.55 3.38 10.78
N ALA A 25 5.36 4.12 11.51
CA ALA A 25 5.46 5.57 11.33
C ALA A 25 6.31 5.88 10.09
N VAL A 26 5.86 6.82 9.28
CA VAL A 26 6.61 7.33 8.12
C VAL A 26 7.43 8.54 8.58
N PRO A 27 8.77 8.47 8.60
CA PRO A 27 9.61 9.53 9.14
C PRO A 27 10.08 10.54 8.08
N THR A 28 10.03 10.18 6.79
CA THR A 28 10.60 10.98 5.70
C THR A 28 9.58 11.30 4.62
N ASP A 29 9.91 12.26 3.78
CA ASP A 29 9.11 12.72 2.65
C ASP A 29 9.48 12.03 1.33
N SER A 30 10.32 10.99 1.38
CA SER A 30 10.78 10.20 0.22
C SER A 30 9.64 9.56 -0.57
N MET A 31 8.46 9.43 0.04
CA MET A 31 7.27 8.81 -0.55
C MET A 31 6.13 9.78 -0.84
N LYS A 32 6.35 11.10 -0.73
CA LYS A 32 5.33 12.08 -1.13
C LYS A 32 5.02 11.93 -2.64
N PRO A 33 3.75 12.03 -3.06
CA PRO A 33 2.55 12.33 -2.27
C PRO A 33 1.85 11.11 -1.64
N THR A 34 2.29 9.89 -1.98
CA THR A 34 1.62 8.64 -1.58
C THR A 34 1.51 8.50 -0.05
N VAL A 35 2.63 8.63 0.65
CA VAL A 35 2.68 8.71 2.12
C VAL A 35 3.68 9.79 2.53
N GLN A 36 3.45 10.41 3.68
CA GLN A 36 4.20 11.60 4.10
C GLN A 36 4.64 11.51 5.56
N PRO A 37 5.61 12.35 6.00
CA PRO A 37 6.02 12.41 7.39
C PRO A 37 4.81 12.58 8.33
N GLY A 38 4.76 11.76 9.38
CA GLY A 38 3.67 11.76 10.36
C GLY A 38 2.55 10.76 10.06
N ASP A 39 2.50 10.18 8.86
CA ASP A 39 1.58 9.09 8.55
C ASP A 39 1.91 7.85 9.40
N ARG A 40 0.88 7.15 9.87
CA ARG A 40 0.98 5.77 10.34
C ARG A 40 0.37 4.85 9.29
N VAL A 41 1.22 4.10 8.63
CA VAL A 41 0.80 3.16 7.58
C VAL A 41 0.52 1.79 8.17
N LEU A 42 -0.50 1.10 7.66
CA LEU A 42 -0.77 -0.30 7.95
C LEU A 42 -0.13 -1.17 6.89
N ALA A 43 0.79 -2.04 7.32
CA ALA A 43 1.46 -2.97 6.45
C ALA A 43 1.06 -4.43 6.77
N ASP A 44 0.66 -5.16 5.74
CA ASP A 44 0.40 -6.59 5.75
C ASP A 44 1.72 -7.37 5.89
N ARG A 45 1.79 -8.30 6.85
CA ARG A 45 2.97 -9.14 7.10
C ARG A 45 3.04 -10.26 6.08
N VAL A 46 3.62 -9.95 4.92
CA VAL A 46 3.85 -10.93 3.86
C VAL A 46 5.34 -11.12 3.60
N PRO A 47 5.76 -12.32 3.15
CA PRO A 47 7.13 -12.53 2.68
C PRO A 47 7.46 -11.57 1.52
N GLY A 48 8.67 -11.03 1.49
CA GLY A 48 9.08 -10.14 0.40
C GLY A 48 9.14 -10.81 -0.98
N THR A 49 9.20 -12.14 -1.04
CA THR A 49 9.05 -12.91 -2.29
C THR A 49 7.68 -12.72 -2.94
N SER A 50 6.67 -12.30 -2.17
CA SER A 50 5.34 -11.96 -2.67
C SER A 50 5.22 -10.51 -3.13
N ALA A 51 6.25 -9.69 -2.92
CA ALA A 51 6.25 -8.30 -3.33
C ALA A 51 6.21 -8.19 -4.85
N ARG A 52 5.30 -7.36 -5.35
CA ARG A 52 5.06 -7.16 -6.78
C ARG A 52 5.39 -5.73 -7.18
N ARG A 53 5.66 -5.54 -8.48
CA ARG A 53 5.87 -4.22 -9.06
C ARG A 53 4.68 -3.31 -8.75
N GLY A 54 4.97 -2.11 -8.28
CA GLY A 54 3.99 -1.13 -7.84
C GLY A 54 3.58 -1.25 -6.37
N ASP A 55 3.97 -2.31 -5.65
CA ASP A 55 3.75 -2.40 -4.21
C ASP A 55 4.54 -1.33 -3.46
N VAL A 56 3.95 -0.78 -2.41
CA VAL A 56 4.68 0.01 -1.41
C VAL A 56 5.05 -0.94 -0.28
N VAL A 57 6.33 -1.04 0.03
CA VAL A 57 6.86 -1.96 1.03
C VAL A 57 7.58 -1.20 2.14
N VAL A 58 7.52 -1.76 3.34
CA VAL A 58 8.37 -1.38 4.45
C VAL A 58 9.57 -2.31 4.45
N ILE A 59 10.78 -1.75 4.44
CA ILE A 59 12.03 -2.51 4.54
C ILE A 59 12.74 -2.19 5.85
N LYS A 60 13.50 -3.15 6.35
CA LYS A 60 14.43 -2.96 7.45
C LYS A 60 15.76 -3.59 7.07
N ASP A 61 16.70 -2.75 6.68
CA ASP A 61 18.05 -3.15 6.29
C ASP A 61 19.06 -2.16 6.90
N PRO A 62 19.99 -2.61 7.77
CA PRO A 62 20.99 -1.74 8.38
C PRO A 62 21.87 -0.99 7.37
N THR A 63 22.03 -1.50 6.14
CA THR A 63 22.82 -0.80 5.11
C THR A 63 22.05 0.38 4.48
N TRP A 64 20.73 0.43 4.69
CA TRP A 64 19.85 1.50 4.23
C TRP A 64 19.60 2.52 5.31
N GLY A 65 19.41 2.06 6.55
CA GLY A 65 19.25 2.91 7.70
C GLY A 65 18.94 2.13 8.97
N ALA A 66 19.06 2.80 10.12
CA ALA A 66 18.74 2.20 11.41
C ALA A 66 17.22 2.01 11.62
N LEU A 67 16.40 2.79 10.92
CA LEU A 67 14.94 2.79 11.04
C LEU A 67 14.28 2.14 9.81
N PRO A 68 13.06 1.58 9.96
CA PRO A 68 12.31 1.08 8.82
C PRO A 68 12.07 2.17 7.78
N GLU A 69 12.24 1.82 6.50
CA GLU A 69 12.00 2.72 5.38
C GLU A 69 10.82 2.25 4.54
N VAL A 70 10.08 3.21 3.98
CA VAL A 70 9.00 2.93 3.03
C VAL A 70 9.46 3.30 1.63
N LYS A 71 9.31 2.38 0.68
CA LYS A 71 9.66 2.57 -0.74
C LYS A 71 8.70 1.81 -1.65
N ARG A 72 8.67 2.17 -2.94
CA ARG A 72 7.90 1.46 -3.96
C ARG A 72 8.76 0.45 -4.70
N VAL A 73 8.25 -0.76 -4.87
CA VAL A 73 8.85 -1.79 -5.72
C VAL A 73 8.68 -1.39 -7.18
N VAL A 74 9.79 -1.15 -7.86
CA VAL A 74 9.80 -0.80 -9.28
C VAL A 74 10.26 -1.98 -10.12
N GLY A 75 11.25 -2.73 -9.63
CA GLY A 75 11.72 -3.95 -10.27
C GLY A 75 11.82 -5.11 -9.30
N VAL A 76 11.58 -6.32 -9.80
CA VAL A 76 11.82 -7.60 -9.13
C VAL A 76 12.93 -8.36 -9.85
N GLY A 77 13.48 -9.41 -9.23
CA GLY A 77 14.59 -10.18 -9.81
C GLY A 77 14.35 -10.59 -11.27
N GLY A 78 15.34 -10.30 -12.13
CA GLY A 78 15.29 -10.50 -13.58
C GLY A 78 14.97 -9.23 -14.37
N ASP A 79 14.31 -8.24 -13.76
CA ASP A 79 13.90 -7.03 -14.47
C ASP A 79 15.09 -6.17 -14.90
N ARG A 80 14.98 -5.56 -16.07
CA ARG A 80 15.85 -4.47 -16.48
C ARG A 80 15.16 -3.13 -16.26
N VAL A 81 15.54 -2.42 -15.20
CA VAL A 81 15.03 -1.08 -14.90
C VAL A 81 15.99 -0.05 -15.50
N SER A 82 15.47 0.94 -16.21
CA SER A 82 16.31 2.00 -16.79
C SER A 82 15.62 3.35 -16.76
N CYS A 83 16.34 4.36 -16.29
CA CYS A 83 15.98 5.76 -16.46
C CYS A 83 16.93 6.44 -17.45
N CYS A 84 16.45 7.15 -18.47
CA CYS A 84 15.07 7.25 -18.90
C CYS A 84 15.02 7.24 -20.42
N ASN A 85 13.86 6.89 -20.99
CA ASN A 85 13.69 6.95 -22.45
C ASN A 85 13.73 8.41 -22.97
N LYS A 86 13.58 8.60 -24.28
CA LYS A 86 13.61 9.94 -24.90
C LYS A 86 12.51 10.87 -24.38
N GLN A 87 11.42 10.31 -23.85
CA GLN A 87 10.31 11.02 -23.22
C GLN A 87 10.50 11.23 -21.72
N GLY A 88 11.66 10.89 -21.14
CA GLY A 88 11.93 11.04 -19.71
C GLY A 88 11.20 10.03 -18.81
N LEU A 89 10.61 8.98 -19.38
CA LEU A 89 9.90 7.94 -18.62
C LEU A 89 10.87 6.84 -18.17
N LEU A 90 10.66 6.35 -16.95
CA LEU A 90 11.24 5.11 -16.47
C LEU A 90 10.79 3.97 -17.37
N THR A 91 11.68 3.02 -17.61
CA THR A 91 11.36 1.79 -18.32
C THR A 91 11.65 0.58 -17.46
N VAL A 92 10.79 -0.43 -17.56
CA VAL A 92 11.01 -1.78 -17.02
C VAL A 92 10.89 -2.75 -18.18
N ASP A 93 11.95 -3.50 -18.46
CA ASP A 93 12.06 -4.37 -19.64
C ASP A 93 11.73 -3.65 -20.96
N GLY A 94 12.17 -2.38 -21.06
CA GLY A 94 11.91 -1.51 -22.21
C GLY A 94 10.48 -0.97 -22.30
N LYS A 95 9.57 -1.36 -21.40
CA LYS A 95 8.20 -0.81 -21.34
C LYS A 95 8.20 0.51 -20.58
N PRO A 96 7.78 1.63 -21.19
CA PRO A 96 7.71 2.92 -20.52
C PRO A 96 6.57 2.97 -19.51
N LEU A 97 6.85 3.48 -18.32
CA LEU A 97 5.87 3.63 -17.25
C LEU A 97 5.30 5.05 -17.20
N LYS A 98 3.97 5.17 -17.12
CA LYS A 98 3.27 6.43 -16.82
C LYS A 98 2.92 6.45 -15.34
N GLU A 99 3.80 6.99 -14.52
CA GLU A 99 3.80 6.81 -13.07
C GLU A 99 2.81 7.77 -12.37
N THR A 100 1.51 7.52 -12.50
CA THR A 100 0.42 8.39 -12.00
C THR A 100 0.46 8.68 -10.50
N TYR A 101 1.16 7.85 -9.71
CA TYR A 101 1.37 8.05 -8.27
C TYR A 101 2.41 9.11 -7.91
N LEU A 102 3.19 9.62 -8.87
CA LEU A 102 4.14 10.70 -8.61
C LEU A 102 3.42 12.05 -8.48
N ALA A 103 4.01 13.01 -7.79
CA ALA A 103 3.48 14.38 -7.82
C ALA A 103 3.57 14.94 -9.27
N PRO A 104 2.50 15.51 -9.83
CA PRO A 104 2.58 16.18 -11.13
C PRO A 104 3.52 17.39 -10.99
N ARG A 105 4.45 17.54 -11.92
CA ARG A 105 5.34 18.71 -11.97
C ARG A 105 5.23 19.42 -13.33
N PRO A 106 5.38 20.76 -13.35
CA PRO A 106 5.56 21.48 -14.60
C PRO A 106 6.82 21.00 -15.33
N LEU A 107 6.69 20.75 -16.63
CA LEU A 107 7.74 20.35 -17.55
C LEU A 107 7.59 21.23 -18.81
N GLY A 108 8.09 22.47 -18.73
CA GLY A 108 7.75 23.51 -19.70
C GLY A 108 6.26 23.84 -19.65
N ASP A 109 5.59 23.88 -20.80
CA ASP A 109 4.15 24.16 -20.93
C ASP A 109 3.24 22.98 -20.57
N ARG A 110 3.79 21.87 -20.05
CA ARG A 110 3.03 20.67 -19.70
C ARG A 110 3.15 20.36 -18.23
N THR A 111 2.17 19.64 -17.67
CA THR A 111 2.33 18.95 -16.39
C THR A 111 2.42 17.46 -16.66
N ALA A 112 3.41 16.80 -16.06
CA ALA A 112 3.55 15.37 -16.22
C ALA A 112 4.18 14.71 -14.99
N HIS A 113 3.79 13.46 -14.77
CA HIS A 113 4.37 12.57 -13.76
C HIS A 113 5.72 12.02 -14.27
N GLN A 114 6.70 12.91 -14.53
CA GLN A 114 7.74 12.61 -15.53
C GLN A 114 9.19 12.76 -15.08
N GLN A 115 9.49 12.93 -13.79
CA GLN A 115 10.87 12.85 -13.33
C GLN A 115 11.13 11.48 -12.72
N SER A 116 11.35 10.51 -13.61
CA SER A 116 11.54 9.13 -13.22
C SER A 116 12.88 8.87 -12.50
N ALA A 117 13.91 9.73 -12.68
CA ALA A 117 15.05 9.92 -11.77
C ALA A 117 15.90 11.16 -12.16
N LEU A 118 16.74 11.65 -11.24
CA LEU A 118 17.68 12.75 -11.47
C LEU A 118 18.88 12.39 -12.37
N SER A 119 19.16 11.09 -12.53
CA SER A 119 20.35 10.60 -13.23
C SER A 119 20.01 9.44 -14.15
N LYS A 120 20.75 9.32 -15.26
CA LYS A 120 20.62 8.17 -16.16
C LYS A 120 21.18 6.93 -15.49
N PHE A 121 20.44 5.83 -15.55
CA PHE A 121 20.91 4.53 -15.10
C PHE A 121 20.24 3.39 -15.85
N ALA A 122 20.89 2.23 -15.82
CA ALA A 122 20.32 0.96 -16.23
C ALA A 122 20.82 -0.13 -15.28
N VAL A 123 19.91 -0.92 -14.73
CA VAL A 123 20.22 -1.99 -13.79
C VAL A 123 19.43 -3.23 -14.16
N THR A 124 20.05 -4.40 -14.03
CA THR A 124 19.33 -5.67 -14.03
C THR A 124 19.20 -6.12 -12.59
N VAL A 125 17.98 -6.31 -12.12
CA VAL A 125 17.71 -6.66 -10.73
C VAL A 125 18.15 -8.11 -10.49
N PRO A 126 19.07 -8.38 -9.55
CA PRO A 126 19.47 -9.75 -9.27
C PRO A 126 18.31 -10.59 -8.73
N SER A 127 18.36 -11.90 -8.95
CA SER A 127 17.38 -12.83 -8.37
C SER A 127 17.33 -12.71 -6.85
N GLY A 128 16.11 -12.83 -6.28
CA GLY A 128 15.87 -12.66 -4.84
C GLY A 128 16.02 -11.23 -4.32
N ARG A 129 16.02 -10.23 -5.20
CA ARG A 129 16.16 -8.82 -4.84
C ARG A 129 15.11 -7.94 -5.51
N LEU A 130 14.97 -6.73 -4.97
CA LEU A 130 14.04 -5.70 -5.40
C LEU A 130 14.80 -4.43 -5.74
N PHE A 131 14.36 -3.74 -6.77
CA PHE A 131 14.76 -2.37 -7.06
C PHE A 131 13.65 -1.44 -6.58
N LEU A 132 13.97 -0.65 -5.56
CA LEU A 132 13.03 0.19 -4.83
C LEU A 132 13.30 1.66 -5.10
N LEU A 133 12.26 2.43 -5.41
CA LEU A 133 12.33 3.88 -5.57
C LEU A 133 11.35 4.57 -4.62
N GLY A 134 11.67 5.79 -4.20
CA GLY A 134 10.73 6.69 -3.56
C GLY A 134 9.81 7.35 -4.59
N ASP A 135 8.59 7.70 -4.18
CA ASP A 135 7.68 8.47 -5.04
C ASP A 135 8.08 9.95 -5.11
N ASN A 136 8.82 10.45 -4.12
CA ASN A 136 9.48 11.75 -4.20
C ASN A 136 10.87 11.58 -4.81
N ARG A 137 10.91 11.37 -6.13
CA ARG A 137 12.10 10.95 -6.90
C ARG A 137 13.34 11.83 -6.74
N LEU A 138 13.15 13.11 -6.42
CA LEU A 138 14.26 14.05 -6.24
C LEU A 138 14.80 14.07 -4.80
N ASN A 139 14.03 13.55 -3.84
CA ASN A 139 14.33 13.63 -2.41
C ASN A 139 14.28 12.25 -1.74
N SER A 140 14.70 11.22 -2.47
CA SER A 140 14.66 9.85 -2.01
C SER A 140 16.04 9.22 -2.12
N MET A 141 16.61 8.84 -0.97
CA MET A 141 17.79 7.98 -0.90
C MET A 141 17.34 6.53 -1.15
N ASP A 142 17.27 6.15 -2.42
CA ASP A 142 16.77 4.85 -2.84
C ASP A 142 17.73 4.10 -3.75
N SER A 143 17.26 3.05 -4.44
CA SER A 143 18.13 2.17 -5.20
C SER A 143 18.86 2.90 -6.33
N ALA A 144 18.26 3.96 -6.90
CA ALA A 144 18.90 4.76 -7.94
C ALA A 144 20.03 5.63 -7.39
N ALA A 145 19.89 6.15 -6.16
CA ALA A 145 20.96 6.90 -5.49
C ALA A 145 22.10 5.98 -5.02
N ARG A 146 21.82 4.68 -4.84
CA ARG A 146 22.71 3.67 -4.27
C ARG A 146 23.29 2.71 -5.32
N LEU A 147 23.28 3.06 -6.60
CA LEU A 147 23.75 2.17 -7.68
C LEU A 147 25.21 1.73 -7.53
N GLY A 148 26.04 2.52 -6.85
CA GLY A 148 27.43 2.18 -6.52
C GLY A 148 27.57 1.24 -5.31
N ASP A 149 26.52 1.05 -4.52
CA ASP A 149 26.52 0.15 -3.36
C ASP A 149 26.36 -1.30 -3.84
N GLY A 150 27.11 -2.23 -3.22
CA GLY A 150 26.94 -3.68 -3.31
C GLY A 150 26.27 -4.21 -4.59
N LYS A 151 25.12 -4.88 -4.44
CA LYS A 151 24.33 -5.44 -5.54
C LYS A 151 23.53 -4.38 -6.31
N HIS A 152 24.20 -3.32 -6.79
CA HIS A 152 23.61 -2.19 -7.52
C HIS A 152 22.50 -1.45 -6.76
N GLY A 153 22.68 -1.26 -5.46
CA GLY A 153 21.68 -0.59 -4.62
C GLY A 153 20.34 -1.33 -4.56
N THR A 154 20.26 -2.61 -4.92
CA THR A 154 19.04 -3.41 -4.76
C THR A 154 18.89 -3.92 -3.32
N VAL A 155 17.69 -4.30 -2.92
CA VAL A 155 17.35 -4.77 -1.55
C VAL A 155 16.98 -6.25 -1.58
N PRO A 156 17.46 -7.10 -0.67
CA PRO A 156 17.02 -8.50 -0.62
C PRO A 156 15.52 -8.57 -0.27
N VAL A 157 14.81 -9.53 -0.85
CA VAL A 157 13.38 -9.75 -0.51
C VAL A 157 13.17 -10.00 0.99
N ASP A 158 14.15 -10.58 1.68
CA ASP A 158 14.07 -10.87 3.11
C ASP A 158 14.17 -9.61 4.00
N ALA A 159 14.59 -8.46 3.46
CA ALA A 159 14.55 -7.20 4.18
C ALA A 159 13.15 -6.57 4.20
N VAL A 160 12.20 -7.08 3.42
CA VAL A 160 10.81 -6.62 3.44
C VAL A 160 10.12 -7.13 4.71
N VAL A 161 9.61 -6.21 5.51
CA VAL A 161 8.89 -6.53 6.77
C VAL A 161 7.37 -6.38 6.63
N GLY A 162 6.89 -5.82 5.52
CA GLY A 162 5.48 -5.80 5.18
C GLY A 162 5.15 -4.98 3.93
N ARG A 163 3.96 -5.21 3.36
CA ARG A 163 3.40 -4.45 2.23
C ARG A 163 2.36 -3.46 2.74
N VAL A 164 2.52 -2.19 2.44
CA VAL A 164 1.62 -1.12 2.87
C VAL A 164 0.32 -1.14 2.07
N GLU A 165 -0.82 -1.09 2.77
CA GLU A 165 -2.16 -1.11 2.15
C GLU A 165 -3.05 0.08 2.54
N ALA A 166 -2.74 0.77 3.65
CA ALA A 166 -3.49 1.95 4.06
C ALA A 166 -2.65 2.92 4.90
N VAL A 167 -3.10 4.17 4.95
CA VAL A 167 -2.79 5.12 6.02
C VAL A 167 -3.90 5.01 7.06
N ALA A 168 -3.53 4.82 8.33
CA ALA A 168 -4.45 4.70 9.46
C ALA A 168 -4.43 5.92 10.41
N TRP A 169 -3.47 6.83 10.23
CA TRP A 169 -3.37 8.08 10.98
C TRP A 169 -2.48 9.06 10.20
N PRO A 170 -2.68 10.40 10.26
CA PRO A 170 -3.73 11.13 10.98
C PRO A 170 -5.14 10.96 10.40
N SER A 171 -6.18 11.36 11.13
CA SER A 171 -7.59 11.10 10.80
C SER A 171 -8.04 11.67 9.46
N ASP A 172 -7.48 12.82 9.07
CA ASP A 172 -7.72 13.50 7.79
C ASP A 172 -7.05 12.79 6.59
N ARG A 173 -6.14 11.85 6.86
CA ARG A 173 -5.41 11.07 5.84
C ARG A 173 -5.74 9.59 5.84
N ILE A 174 -6.68 9.14 6.67
CA ILE A 174 -7.10 7.73 6.69
C ILE A 174 -7.61 7.34 5.29
N GLY A 175 -7.04 6.26 4.74
CA GLY A 175 -7.46 5.77 3.43
C GLY A 175 -6.61 4.61 2.93
N LEU A 176 -7.21 3.82 2.04
CA LEU A 176 -6.51 2.74 1.33
C LEU A 176 -5.51 3.33 0.32
N LEU A 177 -4.41 2.63 0.08
CA LEU A 177 -3.43 2.95 -0.98
C LEU A 177 -3.92 2.48 -2.36
N GLY A 178 -5.20 2.70 -2.67
CA GLY A 178 -5.85 2.37 -3.95
C GLY A 178 -5.86 3.52 -4.96
N GLY A 179 -6.44 3.27 -6.14
CA GLY A 179 -6.65 4.28 -7.18
C GLY A 179 -5.35 4.90 -7.67
N ASP A 180 -5.28 6.23 -7.74
CA ASP A 180 -4.11 6.97 -8.23
C ASP A 180 -2.84 6.78 -7.37
N ARG A 181 -2.98 6.32 -6.13
CA ARG A 181 -1.86 5.98 -5.23
C ARG A 181 -1.34 4.55 -5.47
N ALA A 182 -2.12 3.72 -6.17
CA ALA A 182 -1.77 2.34 -6.46
C ALA A 182 -0.77 2.27 -7.62
N GLY A 183 0.41 1.68 -7.35
CA GLY A 183 1.43 1.52 -8.36
C GLY A 183 1.13 0.40 -9.36
N ARG A 184 0.45 -0.66 -8.92
CA ARG A 184 0.24 -1.88 -9.73
C ARG A 184 -0.41 -1.62 -11.08
N ALA A 185 -1.42 -0.74 -11.12
CA ALA A 185 -2.12 -0.37 -12.34
C ALA A 185 -1.19 0.26 -13.39
N VAL A 186 -0.16 0.99 -12.97
CA VAL A 186 0.85 1.58 -13.88
C VAL A 186 1.62 0.49 -14.64
N PHE A 187 2.07 -0.55 -13.92
CA PHE A 187 2.83 -1.65 -14.51
C PHE A 187 1.94 -2.54 -15.40
N ALA A 188 0.69 -2.77 -14.96
CA ALA A 188 -0.29 -3.50 -15.76
C ALA A 188 -0.62 -2.76 -17.06
N ALA A 189 -0.89 -1.45 -16.99
CA ALA A 189 -1.18 -0.61 -18.15
C ALA A 189 0.00 -0.49 -19.12
N ALA A 190 1.23 -0.52 -18.61
CA ALA A 190 2.45 -0.55 -19.43
C ALA A 190 2.70 -1.92 -20.10
N GLY A 191 1.95 -2.96 -19.73
CA GLY A 191 2.12 -4.31 -20.27
C GLY A 191 3.42 -4.97 -19.83
N VAL A 192 3.89 -4.70 -18.60
CA VAL A 192 5.07 -5.37 -18.03
C VAL A 192 4.69 -6.82 -17.68
N PRO A 193 5.41 -7.84 -18.20
CA PRO A 193 5.09 -9.24 -17.93
C PRO A 193 5.05 -9.57 -16.44
N GLY A 194 4.01 -10.28 -16.00
CA GLY A 194 3.82 -10.64 -14.58
C GLY A 194 3.37 -9.48 -13.69
N ALA A 195 3.05 -8.30 -14.24
CA ALA A 195 2.35 -7.26 -13.50
C ALA A 195 0.96 -7.77 -13.07
N ALA A 196 0.59 -7.49 -11.82
CA ALA A 196 -0.66 -7.94 -11.25
C ALA A 196 -1.84 -7.25 -11.97
N LYS A 197 -2.87 -8.02 -12.36
CA LYS A 197 -4.05 -7.49 -13.06
C LYS A 197 -5.04 -6.79 -12.11
N ASP A 198 -4.83 -6.89 -10.81
CA ASP A 198 -5.63 -6.23 -9.80
C ASP A 198 -5.15 -4.78 -9.61
N ALA A 199 -5.91 -3.84 -10.21
CA ALA A 199 -5.67 -2.40 -10.07
C ALA A 199 -5.95 -1.85 -8.65
N GLY A 200 -6.54 -2.67 -7.77
CA GLY A 200 -6.85 -2.28 -6.40
C GLY A 200 -5.62 -2.39 -5.51
N GLY A 201 -5.14 -1.27 -4.98
CA GLY A 201 -4.15 -1.22 -3.89
C GLY A 201 -4.65 -1.76 -2.54
N GLY A 202 -5.60 -2.70 -2.57
CA GLY A 202 -6.17 -3.44 -1.45
C GLY A 202 -6.19 -4.95 -1.72
N ALA A 203 -5.22 -5.46 -2.48
CA ALA A 203 -5.12 -6.89 -2.83
C ALA A 203 -4.75 -7.81 -1.64
N GLY A 204 -4.55 -7.26 -0.44
CA GLY A 204 -4.41 -8.04 0.78
C GLY A 204 -5.71 -8.12 1.59
N PRO A 205 -5.64 -8.77 2.76
CA PRO A 205 -6.82 -9.06 3.57
C PRO A 205 -7.47 -7.84 4.24
N LEU A 206 -6.96 -6.62 4.05
CA LEU A 206 -7.43 -5.42 4.76
C LEU A 206 -8.91 -5.13 4.50
N VAL A 207 -9.30 -5.01 3.22
CA VAL A 207 -10.68 -4.72 2.84
C VAL A 207 -11.66 -5.82 3.28
N PRO A 208 -11.42 -7.12 3.00
CA PRO A 208 -12.34 -8.15 3.45
C PRO A 208 -12.39 -8.26 4.98
N ALA A 209 -11.27 -8.09 5.70
CA ALA A 209 -11.27 -8.14 7.16
C ALA A 209 -12.04 -6.94 7.77
N LEU A 210 -11.90 -5.74 7.20
CA LEU A 210 -12.71 -4.58 7.58
C LEU A 210 -14.20 -4.81 7.30
N ALA A 211 -14.54 -5.39 6.15
CA ALA A 211 -15.93 -5.71 5.81
C ALA A 211 -16.55 -6.70 6.81
N VAL A 212 -15.79 -7.73 7.22
CA VAL A 212 -16.21 -8.70 8.24
C VAL A 212 -16.40 -8.01 9.60
N CYS A 213 -15.48 -7.13 10.01
CA CYS A 213 -15.63 -6.33 11.23
C CYS A 213 -16.91 -5.49 11.23
N VAL A 214 -17.08 -4.68 10.17
CA VAL A 214 -18.20 -3.75 10.03
C VAL A 214 -19.53 -4.49 9.93
N GLY A 215 -19.57 -5.60 9.18
CA GLY A 215 -20.74 -6.47 9.12
C GLY A 215 -21.12 -7.05 10.49
N GLY A 216 -20.12 -7.46 11.28
CA GLY A 216 -20.32 -7.89 12.67
C GLY A 216 -20.95 -6.79 13.54
N VAL A 217 -20.40 -5.58 13.50
CA VAL A 217 -20.94 -4.41 14.22
C VAL A 217 -22.37 -4.08 13.78
N ALA A 218 -22.63 -4.06 12.47
CA ALA A 218 -23.95 -3.79 11.93
C ALA A 218 -24.98 -4.81 12.42
N LEU A 219 -24.62 -6.09 12.46
CA LEU A 219 -25.49 -7.15 12.98
C LEU A 219 -25.81 -6.95 14.46
N LEU A 220 -24.82 -6.52 15.26
CA LEU A 220 -25.03 -6.21 16.67
C LEU A 220 -26.00 -5.04 16.85
N LEU A 221 -25.80 -3.94 16.13
CA LEU A 221 -26.67 -2.76 16.19
C LEU A 221 -28.11 -3.06 15.74
N LEU A 222 -28.28 -3.86 14.68
CA LEU A 222 -29.61 -4.26 14.21
C LEU A 222 -30.35 -5.10 15.25
N THR A 223 -29.66 -6.03 15.92
CA THR A 223 -30.29 -6.87 16.95
C THR A 223 -30.68 -6.10 18.20
N THR A 224 -29.87 -5.13 18.65
CA THR A 224 -30.20 -4.30 19.83
C THR A 224 -31.37 -3.36 19.54
N LEU A 225 -31.40 -2.74 18.36
CA LEU A 225 -32.52 -1.88 17.92
C LEU A 225 -33.82 -2.67 17.80
N ALA A 226 -33.81 -3.84 17.14
CA ALA A 226 -35.00 -4.68 17.01
C ALA A 226 -35.53 -5.14 18.38
N GLY A 227 -34.63 -5.57 19.29
CA GLY A 227 -34.99 -5.92 20.67
C GLY A 227 -35.65 -4.76 21.41
N GLY A 228 -35.08 -3.55 21.31
CA GLY A 228 -35.65 -2.34 21.91
C GLY A 228 -37.05 -2.00 21.39
N VAL A 229 -37.26 -2.06 20.08
CA VAL A 229 -38.58 -1.82 19.47
C VAL A 229 -39.61 -2.84 19.96
N THR A 230 -39.26 -4.13 19.99
CA THR A 230 -40.19 -5.16 20.50
C THR A 230 -40.54 -4.98 21.97
N ALA A 231 -39.58 -4.59 22.81
CA ALA A 231 -39.84 -4.32 24.23
C ALA A 231 -40.75 -3.10 24.45
N ILE A 232 -40.56 -2.04 23.65
CA ILE A 232 -41.42 -0.84 23.71
C ILE A 232 -42.84 -1.17 23.21
N ALA A 233 -42.97 -1.94 22.12
CA ALA A 233 -44.26 -2.36 21.58
C ALA A 233 -45.03 -3.30 22.54
N ALA A 234 -44.33 -4.18 23.27
CA ALA A 234 -44.94 -5.01 24.30
C ALA A 234 -45.49 -4.16 25.46
N ARG A 235 -44.69 -3.22 25.98
CA ARG A 235 -45.12 -2.30 27.05
C ARG A 235 -46.28 -1.39 26.66
N SER A 236 -46.36 -0.96 25.40
CA SER A 236 -47.47 -0.13 24.93
C SER A 236 -48.78 -0.91 24.77
N ARG A 237 -48.70 -2.22 24.45
CA ARG A 237 -49.87 -3.10 24.44
C ARG A 237 -50.39 -3.39 25.85
N GLU A 238 -49.52 -3.67 26.82
CA GLU A 238 -49.91 -3.85 28.23
C GLU A 238 -50.63 -2.61 28.78
N ARG A 239 -50.13 -1.40 28.49
CA ARG A 239 -50.77 -0.14 28.92
C ARG A 239 -52.10 0.18 28.24
N ARG A 240 -52.41 -0.43 27.09
CA ARG A 240 -53.70 -0.25 26.39
C ARG A 240 -54.74 -1.30 26.77
N GLY A 241 -54.32 -2.38 27.42
CA GLY A 241 -55.20 -3.44 27.91
C GLY A 241 -55.56 -3.34 29.39
N ALA A 242 -55.03 -2.34 30.09
CA ALA A 242 -55.37 -1.96 31.48
C ALA A 242 -56.14 -0.64 31.46
#